data_AF-A0A949XSE4-F1
#
_entry.id   AF-A0A949XSE4-F1
#
_cell.length_a   1.000
_cell.length_b   1.000
_cell.length_c   1.000
_cell.angle_alpha   90.00
_cell.angle_beta   90.00
_cell.angle_gamma   90.00
#
_symmetry.space_group_name_H-M   'P 1'
#
loop_
_entity.id
_entity.type
_entity.pdbx_description
1 polymer ?
#
loop_
_entity_poly.entity_id
_entity_poly.type
_entity_poly.pdbx_seq_one_letter_code
_entity_poly.pdbx_strand_id
1 'polypeptide(L)'
;MSEYDRNGFVVARSMFDAAEIDLLRRAAKEDRELDQHSFGRGDGEGGVVRLSLWNHPGDTIYGMFARCETIVNSAETILGGEVYHYHSKMIMKDAKVGGAWAWHQDYGYWYQNGVLFPLLTSAFIAVDPATRENGCMQVLKGSHHMGRVDHVLTGDQAGADLERVREAEKRLELV
;
A
#
# COMPACT_ATOMS: atom_id res chain seq x y z
N MET A 1 23.33 3.45 -7.09
CA MET A 1 22.13 2.63 -6.82
C MET A 1 21.46 3.20 -5.58
N SER A 2 20.22 3.66 -5.71
CA SER A 2 19.48 4.34 -4.63
C SER A 2 19.09 3.35 -3.52
N GLU A 3 18.64 3.86 -2.37
CA GLU A 3 18.09 3.00 -1.31
C GLU A 3 16.86 2.23 -1.80
N TYR A 4 16.00 2.89 -2.58
CA TYR A 4 14.81 2.31 -3.19
C TYR A 4 15.19 1.15 -4.12
N ASP A 5 16.17 1.34 -5.02
CA ASP A 5 16.61 0.30 -5.96
C ASP A 5 17.13 -0.94 -5.22
N ARG A 6 17.84 -0.72 -4.11
CA ARG A 6 18.42 -1.81 -3.32
C ARG A 6 17.37 -2.54 -2.49
N ASN A 7 16.51 -1.80 -1.79
CA ASN A 7 15.65 -2.33 -0.75
C ASN A 7 14.22 -2.63 -1.24
N GLY A 8 13.78 -2.04 -2.36
CA GLY A 8 12.41 -2.10 -2.87
C GLY A 8 11.47 -1.08 -2.25
N PHE A 9 11.97 -0.28 -1.30
CA PHE A 9 11.24 0.79 -0.62
C PHE A 9 12.22 1.82 -0.04
N VAL A 10 11.70 2.99 0.30
CA VAL A 10 12.39 4.03 1.06
C VAL A 10 11.42 4.63 2.07
N VAL A 11 11.90 4.92 3.29
CA VAL A 11 11.07 5.53 4.34
C VAL A 11 11.38 7.02 4.44
N ALA A 12 10.47 7.85 3.93
CA ALA A 12 10.55 9.30 4.09
C ALA A 12 9.95 9.72 5.44
N ARG A 13 10.81 9.98 6.44
CA ARG A 13 10.38 10.48 7.75
C ARG A 13 10.02 11.95 7.65
N SER A 14 8.91 12.35 8.28
CA SER A 14 8.47 13.75 8.31
C SER A 14 8.30 14.37 6.92
N MET A 15 7.86 13.57 5.94
CA MET A 15 7.51 14.08 4.60
C MET A 15 6.34 15.08 4.65
N PHE A 16 5.43 14.87 5.60
CA PHE A 16 4.34 15.78 5.94
C PHE A 16 4.45 16.16 7.40
N ASP A 17 4.01 17.37 7.73
CA ASP A 17 3.98 17.84 9.10
C ASP A 17 2.77 17.28 9.88
N ALA A 18 2.76 17.54 11.20
CA ALA A 18 1.72 17.02 12.07
C ALA A 18 0.32 17.61 11.79
N ALA A 19 0.24 18.84 11.28
CA ALA A 19 -1.02 19.50 10.96
C ALA A 19 -1.63 18.94 9.66
N GLU A 20 -0.79 18.70 8.65
CA GLU A 20 -1.17 18.03 7.40
C GLU A 20 -1.70 16.62 7.69
N ILE A 21 -0.98 15.81 8.47
CA ILE A 21 -1.42 14.47 8.83
C ILE A 21 -2.69 14.50 9.70
N ASP A 22 -2.86 15.49 10.59
CA ASP A 22 -4.08 15.63 11.38
C ASP A 22 -5.30 15.95 10.50
N LEU A 23 -5.15 16.79 9.48
CA LEU A 23 -6.23 17.04 8.51
C LEU A 23 -6.66 15.74 7.82
N LEU A 24 -5.70 14.92 7.38
CA LEU A 24 -5.96 13.63 6.74
C LEU A 24 -6.67 12.66 7.70
N ARG A 25 -6.24 12.64 8.98
CA ARG A 25 -6.85 11.82 10.04
C ARG A 25 -8.29 12.23 10.34
N ARG A 26 -8.57 13.53 10.43
CA ARG A 26 -9.93 14.03 10.69
C ARG A 26 -10.86 13.71 9.52
N ALA A 27 -10.40 13.94 8.29
CA ALA A 27 -11.15 13.56 7.10
C ALA A 27 -11.47 12.06 7.08
N ALA A 28 -10.50 11.20 7.39
CA ALA A 28 -10.71 9.75 7.42
C ALA A 28 -11.80 9.32 8.43
N LYS A 29 -11.98 10.06 9.52
CA LYS A 29 -13.01 9.77 10.55
C LYS A 29 -14.37 10.39 10.25
N GLU A 30 -14.38 11.55 9.60
CA GLU A 30 -15.59 12.33 9.34
C GLU A 30 -16.25 12.00 8.00
N ASP A 31 -15.51 11.40 7.07
CA ASP A 31 -15.98 11.07 5.73
C ASP A 31 -16.92 9.85 5.72
N ARG A 32 -18.22 10.14 5.87
CA ARG A 32 -19.30 9.14 5.83
C ARG A 32 -19.51 8.54 4.44
N GLU A 33 -19.03 9.18 3.36
CA GLU A 33 -19.13 8.61 2.02
C GLU A 33 -18.07 7.53 1.81
N LEU A 34 -16.87 7.74 2.34
CA LEU A 34 -15.81 6.73 2.34
C LEU A 34 -16.20 5.48 3.14
N ASP A 35 -16.91 5.68 4.25
CA ASP A 35 -17.47 4.62 5.10
C ASP A 35 -18.53 3.80 4.33
N GLN A 36 -19.42 4.47 3.56
CA GLN A 36 -20.47 3.84 2.76
C GLN A 36 -19.95 3.09 1.53
N HIS A 37 -18.85 3.54 0.92
CA HIS A 37 -18.22 2.87 -0.23
C HIS A 37 -17.17 1.83 0.17
N SER A 38 -16.91 1.67 1.47
CA SER A 38 -16.00 0.63 1.93
C SER A 38 -16.63 -0.74 1.78
N PHE A 39 -15.86 -1.71 1.28
CA PHE A 39 -16.24 -3.11 1.28
C PHE A 39 -15.27 -3.90 2.17
N GLY A 40 -15.82 -4.89 2.88
CA GLY A 40 -15.03 -5.81 3.68
C GLY A 40 -14.31 -6.81 2.77
N ARG A 41 -13.03 -7.06 3.03
CA ARG A 41 -12.33 -8.24 2.52
C ARG A 41 -11.94 -9.15 3.68
N GLY A 42 -12.41 -10.40 3.63
CA GLY A 42 -11.97 -11.42 4.57
C GLY A 42 -10.49 -11.73 4.38
N ASP A 43 -9.76 -11.94 5.46
CA ASP A 43 -8.35 -12.36 5.44
C ASP A 43 -8.14 -13.88 5.33
N GLY A 44 -9.22 -14.66 5.40
CA GLY A 44 -9.19 -16.13 5.41
C GLY A 44 -8.98 -16.75 6.80
N GLU A 45 -8.67 -15.95 7.83
CA GLU A 45 -8.48 -16.35 9.23
C GLU A 45 -9.61 -15.85 10.14
N GLY A 46 -10.60 -15.15 9.58
CA GLY A 46 -11.81 -14.68 10.26
C GLY A 46 -11.82 -13.18 10.54
N GLY A 47 -10.77 -12.45 10.15
CA GLY A 47 -10.70 -11.00 10.20
C GLY A 47 -11.23 -10.35 8.92
N VAL A 48 -11.70 -9.11 9.03
CA VAL A 48 -12.16 -8.30 7.89
C VAL A 48 -11.35 -7.01 7.83
N VAL A 49 -10.85 -6.67 6.65
CA VAL A 49 -10.23 -5.36 6.39
C VAL A 49 -11.22 -4.49 5.61
N ARG A 50 -11.38 -3.24 6.04
CA ARG A 50 -12.21 -2.25 5.33
C ARG A 50 -11.34 -1.48 4.35
N LEU A 51 -11.76 -1.49 3.07
CA LEU A 51 -11.05 -0.85 1.97
C LEU A 51 -12.00 0.06 1.20
N SER A 52 -11.58 1.29 0.97
CA SER A 52 -12.19 2.18 -0.01
C SER A 52 -11.16 2.47 -1.10
N LEU A 53 -11.54 2.24 -2.37
CA LEU A 53 -10.65 2.34 -3.53
C LEU A 53 -11.27 3.23 -4.59
N TRP A 54 -10.46 4.09 -5.20
CA TRP A 54 -10.90 4.98 -6.28
C TRP A 54 -9.77 5.24 -7.28
N ASN A 55 -10.14 5.47 -8.54
CA ASN A 55 -9.20 5.60 -9.67
C ASN A 55 -8.96 7.05 -10.12
N HIS A 56 -9.60 8.02 -9.47
CA HIS A 56 -9.42 9.44 -9.77
C HIS A 56 -9.22 10.21 -8.47
N PRO A 57 -8.19 11.06 -8.36
CA PRO A 57 -7.87 11.73 -7.10
C PRO A 57 -9.02 12.62 -6.60
N GLY A 58 -9.74 13.30 -7.51
CA GLY A 58 -10.80 14.24 -7.14
C GLY A 58 -10.28 15.46 -6.38
N ASP A 59 -11.16 16.34 -5.90
CA ASP A 59 -10.78 17.57 -5.18
C ASP A 59 -10.90 17.44 -3.66
N THR A 60 -10.98 16.21 -3.16
CA THR A 60 -10.94 15.90 -1.73
C THR A 60 -9.52 16.02 -1.19
N ILE A 61 -9.36 16.02 0.13
CA ILE A 61 -8.05 16.00 0.78
C ILE A 61 -7.20 14.81 0.30
N TYR A 62 -7.79 13.64 0.08
CA TYR A 62 -7.07 12.47 -0.42
C TYR A 62 -6.52 12.70 -1.83
N GLY A 63 -7.32 13.36 -2.67
CA GLY A 63 -6.90 13.77 -4.00
C GLY A 63 -5.75 14.77 -3.97
N MET A 64 -5.82 15.75 -3.07
CA MET A 64 -4.76 16.74 -2.88
C MET A 64 -3.45 16.11 -2.43
N PHE A 65 -3.48 15.19 -1.45
CA PHE A 65 -2.29 14.43 -1.06
C PHE A 65 -1.77 13.58 -2.21
N ALA A 66 -2.64 12.84 -2.91
CA ALA A 66 -2.22 11.94 -3.99
C ALA A 66 -1.49 12.65 -5.16
N ARG A 67 -1.67 13.97 -5.32
CA ARG A 67 -1.09 14.78 -6.40
C ARG A 67 -0.23 15.94 -5.93
N CYS A 68 0.13 16.00 -4.65
CA CYS A 68 0.96 17.08 -4.15
C CYS A 68 2.37 16.97 -4.73
N GLU A 69 3.03 18.13 -4.88
CA GLU A 69 4.34 18.25 -5.51
C GLU A 69 5.38 17.29 -4.90
N THR A 70 5.41 17.18 -3.57
CA THR A 70 6.34 16.30 -2.86
C THR A 70 6.19 14.83 -3.24
N ILE A 71 4.95 14.35 -3.43
CA ILE A 71 4.70 12.96 -3.86
C ILE A 71 5.03 12.78 -5.33
N VAL A 72 4.58 13.70 -6.19
CA VAL A 72 4.82 13.63 -7.65
C VAL A 72 6.32 13.64 -7.93
N ASN A 73 7.06 14.62 -7.41
CA ASN A 73 8.51 14.74 -7.63
C ASN A 73 9.28 13.52 -7.12
N SER A 74 8.85 12.94 -5.99
CA SER A 74 9.45 11.71 -5.46
C SER A 74 9.21 10.51 -6.37
N ALA A 75 7.99 10.35 -6.88
CA ALA A 75 7.64 9.27 -7.79
C ALA A 75 8.34 9.41 -9.15
N GLU A 76 8.42 10.62 -9.72
CA GLU A 76 9.16 10.89 -10.96
C GLU A 76 10.66 10.60 -10.80
N THR A 77 11.24 10.95 -9.64
CA THR A 77 12.63 10.64 -9.33
C THR A 77 12.88 9.13 -9.26
N ILE A 78 11.95 8.38 -8.65
CA ILE A 78 12.04 6.92 -8.51
C ILE A 78 11.85 6.21 -9.85
N LEU A 79 10.86 6.64 -10.65
CA LEU A 79 10.48 5.99 -11.91
C LEU A 79 11.26 6.50 -13.12
N GLY A 80 11.95 7.64 -13.00
CA GLY A 80 12.80 8.21 -14.03
C GLY A 80 12.04 8.90 -15.17
N GLY A 81 10.86 9.45 -14.91
CA GLY A 81 10.04 10.12 -15.91
C GLY A 81 8.72 10.65 -15.35
N GLU A 82 7.91 11.25 -16.23
CA GLU A 82 6.57 11.76 -15.89
C GLU A 82 5.69 10.64 -15.34
N VAL A 83 4.93 10.96 -14.29
CA VAL A 83 4.02 10.01 -13.63
C VAL A 83 2.57 10.46 -13.71
N TYR A 84 1.66 9.51 -13.60
CA TYR A 84 0.24 9.78 -13.45
C TYR A 84 -0.34 8.97 -12.29
N HIS A 85 -1.47 9.44 -11.75
CA HIS A 85 -2.18 8.73 -10.70
C HIS A 85 -2.91 7.50 -11.27
N TYR A 86 -2.60 6.31 -10.73
CA TYR A 86 -3.26 5.07 -11.15
C TYR A 86 -4.50 4.77 -10.30
N HIS A 87 -4.33 4.70 -8.98
CA HIS A 87 -5.42 4.59 -8.02
C HIS A 87 -4.98 5.05 -6.64
N SER A 88 -5.96 5.28 -5.77
CA SER A 88 -5.74 5.48 -4.34
C SER A 88 -6.61 4.52 -3.56
N LYS A 89 -6.12 4.14 -2.38
CA LYS A 89 -6.85 3.31 -1.42
C LYS A 89 -6.65 3.85 -0.02
N MET A 90 -7.73 3.83 0.77
CA MET A 90 -7.66 4.02 2.22
C MET A 90 -7.90 2.68 2.89
N ILE A 91 -6.97 2.29 3.76
CA ILE A 91 -7.01 1.04 4.51
C ILE A 91 -7.32 1.39 5.96
N MET A 92 -8.47 0.92 6.44
CA MET A 92 -8.90 1.09 7.82
C MET A 92 -8.85 -0.26 8.53
N LYS A 93 -8.02 -0.36 9.57
CA LYS A 93 -7.92 -1.55 10.42
C LYS A 93 -8.60 -1.26 11.75
N ASP A 94 -9.71 -1.95 12.00
CA ASP A 94 -10.39 -1.86 13.29
C ASP A 94 -9.55 -2.53 14.39
N ALA A 95 -9.51 -1.88 15.56
CA ALA A 95 -8.73 -2.38 16.69
C ALA A 95 -9.19 -3.78 17.09
N LYS A 96 -8.23 -4.73 17.20
CA LYS A 96 -8.41 -6.10 17.71
C LYS A 96 -9.31 -7.03 16.87
N VAL A 97 -9.93 -6.55 15.80
CA VAL A 97 -10.82 -7.36 14.93
C VAL A 97 -10.40 -7.31 13.45
N GLY A 98 -9.47 -6.41 13.10
CA GLY A 98 -8.95 -6.30 11.74
C GLY A 98 -8.14 -7.52 11.31
N GLY A 99 -8.40 -7.99 10.10
CA GLY A 99 -7.65 -9.08 9.50
C GLY A 99 -6.25 -8.70 9.01
N ALA A 100 -5.38 -9.68 8.84
CA ALA A 100 -4.08 -9.47 8.21
C ALA A 100 -4.24 -9.40 6.68
N TRP A 101 -3.44 -8.57 6.01
CA TRP A 101 -3.28 -8.73 4.56
C TRP A 101 -2.35 -9.93 4.33
N ALA A 102 -2.78 -10.86 3.50
CA ALA A 102 -1.89 -11.93 3.05
C ALA A 102 -0.66 -11.31 2.37
N TRP A 103 0.50 -11.99 2.48
CA TRP A 103 1.69 -11.61 1.70
C TRP A 103 1.31 -11.46 0.22
N HIS A 104 1.69 -10.34 -0.39
CA HIS A 104 1.35 -10.03 -1.79
C HIS A 104 2.39 -9.10 -2.40
N GLN A 105 2.34 -8.96 -3.73
CA GLN A 105 2.98 -7.87 -4.46
C GLN A 105 1.87 -7.08 -5.15
N ASP A 106 1.82 -5.76 -4.97
CA ASP A 106 0.82 -4.93 -5.65
C ASP A 106 0.83 -5.17 -7.19
N TYR A 107 2.02 -5.35 -7.78
CA TYR A 107 2.18 -5.65 -9.20
C TYR A 107 1.53 -6.97 -9.64
N GLY A 108 1.35 -7.94 -8.74
CA GLY A 108 0.62 -9.16 -9.06
C GLY A 108 -0.81 -8.89 -9.50
N TYR A 109 -1.49 -7.96 -8.83
CA TYR A 109 -2.82 -7.49 -9.22
C TYR A 109 -2.77 -6.63 -10.48
N TRP A 110 -1.81 -5.70 -10.56
CA TRP A 110 -1.70 -4.77 -11.68
C TRP A 110 -1.39 -5.50 -13.00
N TYR A 111 -0.61 -6.58 -12.94
CA TYR A 111 -0.34 -7.44 -14.08
C TYR A 111 -1.64 -8.06 -14.63
N GLN A 112 -2.54 -8.49 -13.74
CA GLN A 112 -3.87 -8.97 -14.15
C GLN A 112 -4.75 -7.86 -14.72
N ASN A 113 -4.49 -6.60 -14.38
CA ASN A 113 -5.15 -5.42 -14.95
C ASN A 113 -4.51 -4.93 -16.26
N GLY A 114 -3.60 -5.71 -16.87
CA GLY A 114 -2.99 -5.39 -18.16
C GLY A 114 -1.69 -4.58 -18.09
N VAL A 115 -1.14 -4.35 -16.89
CA VAL A 115 0.15 -3.67 -16.74
C VAL A 115 1.30 -4.62 -17.08
N LEU A 116 1.89 -4.42 -18.27
CA LEU A 116 2.92 -5.31 -18.81
C LEU A 116 4.29 -5.20 -18.12
N PHE A 117 4.64 -4.01 -17.62
CA PHE A 117 5.93 -3.76 -16.97
C PHE A 117 5.71 -3.18 -15.57
N PRO A 118 6.53 -3.54 -14.56
CA PRO A 118 6.38 -3.06 -13.18
C PRO A 118 6.86 -1.60 -13.00
N LEU A 119 6.40 -0.69 -13.86
CA LEU A 119 6.73 0.73 -13.86
C LEU A 119 5.73 1.54 -13.02
N LEU A 120 5.51 1.09 -11.78
CA LEU A 120 4.60 1.73 -10.82
C LEU A 120 5.25 1.73 -9.44
N THR A 121 4.92 2.75 -8.64
CA THR A 121 5.31 2.83 -7.23
C THR A 121 4.10 3.22 -6.37
N SER A 122 4.03 2.67 -5.16
CA SER A 122 3.00 2.99 -4.18
C SER A 122 3.56 3.96 -3.13
N ALA A 123 2.84 5.04 -2.84
CA ALA A 123 3.11 5.91 -1.70
C ALA A 123 2.22 5.48 -0.51
N PHE A 124 2.83 4.90 0.52
CA PHE A 124 2.13 4.57 1.77
C PHE A 124 2.30 5.72 2.77
N ILE A 125 1.19 6.34 3.17
CA ILE A 125 1.17 7.45 4.13
C ILE A 125 0.58 6.95 5.44
N ALA A 126 1.38 7.00 6.52
CA ALA A 126 0.91 6.68 7.86
C ALA A 126 0.07 7.84 8.42
N VAL A 127 -1.25 7.68 8.45
CA VAL A 127 -2.21 8.67 8.99
C VAL A 127 -2.20 8.67 10.53
N ASP A 128 -2.03 7.48 11.10
CA ASP A 128 -1.83 7.22 12.53
C ASP A 128 -0.46 6.53 12.73
N PRO A 129 0.09 6.50 13.96
CA PRO A 129 1.35 5.81 14.23
C PRO A 129 1.30 4.36 13.74
N ALA A 130 2.19 3.95 12.85
CA ALA A 130 2.26 2.56 12.36
C ALA A 130 3.22 1.76 13.23
N THR A 131 2.69 0.99 14.20
CA THR A 131 3.48 0.19 15.14
C THR A 131 3.20 -1.31 14.94
N ARG A 132 4.06 -2.16 15.52
CA ARG A 132 3.85 -3.62 15.45
C ARG A 132 2.54 -4.03 16.12
N GLU A 133 2.19 -3.35 17.21
CA GLU A 133 1.00 -3.63 18.01
C GLU A 133 -0.31 -3.28 17.30
N ASN A 134 -0.27 -2.36 16.32
CA ASN A 134 -1.44 -2.03 15.50
C ASN A 134 -1.36 -2.51 14.05
N GLY A 135 -0.45 -3.45 13.78
CA GLY A 135 -0.34 -4.12 12.49
C GLY A 135 0.24 -3.23 11.39
N CYS A 136 1.37 -2.58 11.68
CA CYS A 136 2.16 -1.87 10.67
C CYS A 136 2.48 -2.76 9.46
N MET A 137 2.76 -2.12 8.33
CA MET A 137 3.21 -2.83 7.14
C MET A 137 4.50 -3.58 7.43
N GLN A 138 4.59 -4.80 6.92
CA GLN A 138 5.82 -5.59 6.92
C GLN A 138 6.29 -5.75 5.48
N VAL A 139 7.60 -5.72 5.28
CA VAL A 139 8.20 -5.89 3.94
C VAL A 139 9.41 -6.82 4.01
N LEU A 140 9.56 -7.68 3.00
CA LEU A 140 10.81 -8.40 2.77
C LEU A 140 11.73 -7.52 1.93
N LYS A 141 12.77 -7.00 2.55
CA LYS A 141 13.73 -6.08 1.92
C LYS A 141 14.41 -6.76 0.74
N GLY A 142 14.36 -6.09 -0.42
CA GLY A 142 14.93 -6.59 -1.68
C GLY A 142 14.07 -7.62 -2.42
N SER A 143 12.86 -7.92 -1.94
CA SER A 143 11.98 -8.92 -2.57
C SER A 143 11.51 -8.52 -3.97
N HIS A 144 11.56 -7.23 -4.34
CA HIS A 144 11.28 -6.78 -5.71
C HIS A 144 12.28 -7.32 -6.74
N HIS A 145 13.50 -7.70 -6.32
CA HIS A 145 14.49 -8.36 -7.19
C HIS A 145 14.12 -9.81 -7.54
N MET A 146 13.13 -10.40 -6.87
CA MET A 146 12.66 -11.75 -7.18
C MET A 146 11.79 -11.81 -8.45
N GLY A 147 11.47 -10.65 -9.04
CA GLY A 147 10.49 -10.55 -10.11
C GLY A 147 9.06 -10.75 -9.60
N ARG A 148 8.13 -11.04 -10.53
CA ARG A 148 6.72 -11.25 -10.21
C ARG A 148 6.52 -12.64 -9.62
N VAL A 149 5.90 -12.70 -8.45
CA VAL A 149 5.40 -13.92 -7.83
C VAL A 149 3.95 -14.14 -8.26
N ASP A 150 3.58 -15.38 -8.53
CA ASP A 150 2.21 -15.72 -8.88
C ASP A 150 1.25 -15.42 -7.73
N HIS A 151 0.08 -14.89 -8.07
CA HIS A 151 -0.97 -14.61 -7.12
C HIS A 151 -2.02 -15.71 -7.16
N VAL A 152 -2.22 -16.39 -6.03
CA VAL A 152 -3.16 -17.49 -5.84
C VAL A 152 -4.24 -17.07 -4.84
N LEU A 153 -5.46 -17.53 -5.01
CA LEU A 153 -6.55 -17.24 -4.08
C LEU A 153 -6.28 -17.90 -2.73
N THR A 154 -6.26 -17.09 -1.67
CA THR A 154 -6.20 -17.48 -0.27
C THR A 154 -7.39 -16.82 0.44
N GLY A 155 -8.47 -17.58 0.70
CA GLY A 155 -9.76 -16.99 1.08
C GLY A 155 -10.34 -16.12 -0.04
N ASP A 156 -10.79 -14.91 0.30
CA ASP A 156 -11.28 -13.90 -0.67
C ASP A 156 -10.16 -13.00 -1.22
N GLN A 157 -8.91 -13.19 -0.78
CA GLN A 157 -7.76 -12.40 -1.21
C GLN A 157 -6.88 -13.20 -2.16
N ALA A 158 -6.57 -12.65 -3.32
CA ALA A 158 -5.47 -13.19 -4.13
C ALA A 158 -4.14 -12.76 -3.48
N GLY A 159 -3.36 -13.69 -2.93
CA GLY A 159 -2.08 -13.42 -2.28
C GLY A 159 -0.92 -14.03 -3.08
N ALA A 160 0.32 -13.65 -2.77
CA ALA A 160 1.50 -14.27 -3.35
C ALA A 160 1.57 -15.77 -2.97
N ASP A 161 2.09 -16.59 -3.88
CA ASP A 161 2.38 -18.00 -3.63
C ASP A 161 3.22 -18.18 -2.34
N LEU A 162 2.62 -18.80 -1.33
CA LEU A 162 3.22 -18.97 -0.01
C LEU A 162 4.45 -19.88 -0.01
N GLU A 163 4.59 -20.79 -0.97
CA GLU A 163 5.83 -21.58 -1.11
C GLU A 163 7.00 -20.65 -1.44
N ARG A 164 6.79 -19.72 -2.37
CA ARG A 164 7.79 -18.70 -2.74
C ARG A 164 8.07 -17.73 -1.60
N VAL A 165 7.02 -17.29 -0.89
CA VAL A 165 7.17 -16.38 0.27
C VAL A 165 8.02 -17.04 1.37
N ARG A 166 7.72 -18.29 1.74
CA ARG A 166 8.50 -19.02 2.77
C ARG A 166 9.96 -19.18 2.39
N GLU A 167 10.27 -19.37 1.11
CA GLU A 167 11.65 -19.39 0.63
C GLU A 167 12.31 -18.01 0.68
N ALA A 168 11.57 -16.93 0.43
CA ALA A 168 12.06 -15.56 0.55
C ALA A 168 12.36 -15.19 2.01
N GLU A 169 11.47 -15.53 2.95
CA GLU A 169 11.64 -15.27 4.40
C GLU A 169 12.91 -15.90 4.98
N LYS A 170 13.39 -17.01 4.40
CA LYS A 170 14.66 -17.65 4.80
C LYS A 170 15.90 -16.87 4.38
N ARG A 171 15.77 -15.96 3.41
CA ARG A 171 16.91 -15.32 2.69
C ARG A 171 16.90 -13.81 2.79
N LEU A 172 15.73 -13.20 2.97
CA LEU A 172 15.53 -11.76 2.97
C LEU A 172 15.22 -11.26 4.38
N GLU A 173 15.67 -10.03 4.65
CA GLU A 173 15.41 -9.34 5.92
C GLU A 173 13.93 -8.92 5.99
N LEU A 174 13.23 -9.38 7.03
CA LEU A 174 11.90 -8.90 7.39
C LEU A 174 12.02 -7.57 8.15
N VAL A 175 11.39 -6.53 7.61
CA VAL A 175 11.30 -5.19 8.19
C VAL A 175 9.88 -4.96 8.71
#